data_AF-A0A0D2FU33-F1
#
_entry.id   AF-A0A0D2FU33-F1
#
_cell.length_a   1.000
_cell.length_b   1.000
_cell.length_c   1.000
_cell.angle_alpha   90.00
_cell.angle_beta   90.00
_cell.angle_gamma   90.00
#
_symmetry.space_group_name_H-M   'P 1'
#
loop_
_entity.id
_entity.type
_entity.pdbx_description
1 polymer ?
#
loop_
_entity_poly.entity_id
_entity_poly.type
_entity_poly.pdbx_seq_one_letter_code
_entity_poly.pdbx_strand_id
1 'polypeptide(L)'
;MPFIYGTLPTGPDIPPNTDAENAIVSYIHGAWAAFAKDPVNALATYQDGWPQCSPSGPTLIRIGYDNKTGTNVAFPSVYDATCLKTFAVDLADA
;
A
#
# COMPACT_ATOMS: atom_id res chain seq x y z
N MET A 1 -2.01 7.83 -11.78
CA MET A 1 -1.70 6.48 -11.25
C MET A 1 -2.67 5.47 -11.84
N PRO A 2 -2.40 4.85 -13.02
CA PRO A 2 -3.40 4.09 -13.76
C PRO A 2 -4.05 2.92 -12.98
N PHE A 3 -3.27 2.23 -12.15
CA PHE A 3 -3.74 1.06 -11.41
C PHE A 3 -4.83 1.39 -10.36
N ILE A 4 -4.77 2.57 -9.73
CA ILE A 4 -5.78 3.03 -8.76
C ILE A 4 -7.08 3.45 -9.45
N TYR A 5 -7.00 3.94 -10.69
CA TYR A 5 -8.15 4.47 -11.43
C TYR A 5 -8.76 3.47 -12.42
N GLY A 6 -8.26 2.23 -12.46
CA GLY A 6 -8.78 1.20 -13.37
C GLY A 6 -8.48 1.51 -14.84
N THR A 7 -7.41 2.27 -15.11
CA THR A 7 -7.02 2.69 -16.47
C THR A 7 -5.73 2.00 -16.93
N LEU A 8 -5.55 0.73 -16.56
CA LEU A 8 -4.44 -0.08 -17.05
C LEU A 8 -4.45 -0.15 -18.59
N PRO A 9 -3.28 -0.15 -19.25
CA PRO A 9 -3.21 -0.14 -20.69
C PRO A 9 -3.77 -1.44 -21.28
N THR A 10 -4.47 -1.31 -22.41
CA THR A 10 -5.00 -2.44 -23.18
C THR A 10 -4.72 -2.20 -24.65
N GLY A 11 -4.52 -3.27 -25.43
CA GLY A 11 -4.29 -3.14 -26.86
C GLY A 11 -3.59 -4.35 -27.48
N PRO A 12 -3.36 -4.30 -28.80
CA PRO A 12 -2.47 -5.26 -29.48
C PRO A 12 -1.11 -5.30 -28.78
N ASP A 13 -0.54 -6.50 -28.65
CA ASP A 13 0.75 -6.77 -28.00
C ASP A 13 0.84 -6.49 -26.49
N ILE A 14 -0.27 -6.12 -25.84
CA ILE A 14 -0.36 -6.04 -24.38
C ILE A 14 -1.04 -7.31 -23.87
N PRO A 15 -0.34 -8.16 -23.10
CA PRO A 15 -0.95 -9.37 -22.57
C PRO A 15 -2.11 -9.01 -21.62
N PRO A 16 -3.15 -9.85 -21.54
CA PRO A 16 -4.20 -9.66 -20.56
C PRO A 16 -3.61 -9.74 -19.15
N ASN A 17 -4.22 -8.99 -18.22
CA ASN A 17 -3.88 -9.09 -16.81
C ASN A 17 -4.04 -10.54 -16.33
N THR A 18 -3.06 -10.98 -15.56
CA THR A 18 -3.13 -12.21 -14.78
C THR A 18 -4.20 -12.11 -13.69
N ASP A 19 -4.66 -13.24 -13.17
CA ASP A 19 -5.59 -13.28 -12.04
C ASP A 19 -5.05 -12.55 -10.80
N ALA A 20 -3.74 -12.63 -10.57
CA ALA A 20 -3.06 -11.91 -9.49
C ALA A 20 -3.14 -10.39 -9.68
N GLU A 21 -2.87 -9.88 -10.88
CA GLU A 21 -2.97 -8.45 -11.18
C GLU A 21 -4.41 -7.95 -11.02
N ASN A 22 -5.39 -8.72 -11.49
CA ASN A 22 -6.81 -8.39 -11.32
C ASN A 22 -7.21 -8.34 -9.84
N ALA A 23 -6.74 -9.28 -9.03
CA ALA A 23 -6.98 -9.31 -7.58
C ALA A 23 -6.33 -8.09 -6.87
N ILE A 24 -5.10 -7.74 -7.24
CA ILE A 24 -4.39 -6.58 -6.68
C ILE A 24 -5.08 -5.27 -7.05
N VAL A 25 -5.54 -5.12 -8.30
CA VAL A 25 -6.29 -3.95 -8.76
C VAL A 25 -7.59 -3.79 -7.97
N SER A 26 -8.36 -4.87 -7.82
CA SER A 26 -9.59 -4.85 -7.02
C SER A 26 -9.32 -4.47 -5.56
N TYR A 27 -8.26 -5.04 -4.97
CA TYR A 27 -7.85 -4.76 -3.61
C TYR A 27 -7.50 -3.28 -3.41
N ILE A 28 -6.69 -2.67 -4.29
CA ILE A 28 -6.34 -1.26 -4.13
C ILE A 28 -7.54 -0.34 -4.40
N HIS A 29 -8.44 -0.67 -5.32
CA HIS A 29 -9.65 0.13 -5.55
C HIS A 29 -10.50 0.20 -4.29
N GLY A 30 -10.68 -0.94 -3.60
CA GLY A 30 -11.38 -0.98 -2.32
C GLY A 30 -10.67 -0.18 -1.23
N ALA A 31 -9.36 -0.34 -1.07
CA ALA A 31 -8.58 0.41 -0.08
C ALA A 31 -8.63 1.93 -0.35
N TRP A 32 -8.49 2.33 -1.62
CA TRP A 32 -8.55 3.73 -2.04
C TRP A 32 -9.92 4.34 -1.82
N ALA A 33 -10.99 3.60 -2.12
CA ALA A 33 -12.37 4.03 -1.85
C ALA A 33 -12.65 4.13 -0.34
N ALA A 34 -12.11 3.22 0.47
CA ALA A 34 -12.20 3.28 1.92
C ALA A 34 -11.50 4.54 2.46
N PHE A 35 -10.24 4.76 2.05
CA PHE A 35 -9.47 5.96 2.40
C PHE A 35 -10.18 7.26 2.00
N ALA A 36 -10.78 7.32 0.81
CA ALA A 36 -11.51 8.50 0.37
C ALA A 36 -12.77 8.80 1.22
N LYS A 37 -13.37 7.78 1.85
CA LYS A 37 -14.54 7.94 2.74
C LYS A 37 -14.15 8.38 4.14
N ASP A 38 -13.11 7.78 4.70
CA ASP A 38 -12.52 8.19 5.98
C ASP A 38 -11.00 7.95 5.92
N PRO A 39 -10.20 9.00 5.71
CA PRO A 39 -8.76 8.88 5.53
C PRO A 39 -8.01 8.56 6.83
N VAL A 40 -8.65 8.70 8.00
CA VAL A 40 -8.03 8.48 9.30
C VAL A 40 -8.23 7.04 9.76
N ASN A 41 -9.44 6.50 9.61
CA ASN A 41 -9.79 5.22 10.25
C ASN A 41 -10.12 4.08 9.26
N ALA A 42 -10.55 4.38 8.03
CA ALA A 42 -11.11 3.33 7.17
C ALA A 42 -10.08 2.26 6.81
N LEU A 43 -8.83 2.65 6.60
CA LEU A 43 -7.78 1.70 6.24
C LEU A 43 -7.44 0.72 7.37
N ALA A 44 -7.60 1.13 8.64
CA ALA A 44 -7.39 0.25 9.80
C ALA A 44 -8.40 -0.90 9.88
N THR A 45 -9.55 -0.77 9.21
CA THR A 45 -10.63 -1.76 9.18
C THR A 45 -10.84 -2.38 7.79
N TYR A 46 -10.07 -1.95 6.79
CA TYR A 46 -10.17 -2.49 5.44
C TYR A 46 -9.48 -3.86 5.37
N GLN A 47 -10.29 -4.92 5.21
CA GLN A 47 -9.83 -6.32 5.24
C GLN A 47 -9.08 -6.66 6.53
N ASP A 48 -7.81 -7.06 6.43
CA ASP A 48 -6.94 -7.40 7.55
C ASP A 48 -6.34 -6.16 8.25
N GLY A 49 -6.69 -4.95 7.78
CA GLY A 49 -6.35 -3.67 8.40
C GLY A 49 -4.94 -3.18 8.09
N TRP A 50 -4.82 -1.93 7.64
CA TRP A 50 -3.53 -1.28 7.41
C TRP A 50 -3.13 -0.48 8.65
N PRO A 51 -1.89 -0.63 9.15
CA PRO A 51 -1.44 0.15 10.29
C PRO A 51 -1.29 1.62 9.92
N GLN A 52 -1.41 2.49 10.93
CA GLN A 52 -1.03 3.89 10.78
C GLN A 52 0.46 3.98 10.46
N CYS A 53 0.83 4.86 9.53
CA CYS A 53 2.22 4.99 9.10
C CYS A 53 3.13 5.49 10.22
N SER A 54 4.21 4.76 10.52
CA SER A 54 5.26 5.13 11.46
C SER A 54 6.64 4.71 10.92
N PRO A 55 7.66 5.59 10.94
CA PRO A 55 9.00 5.25 10.48
C PRO A 55 9.71 4.23 11.38
N SER A 56 9.28 4.08 12.63
CA SER A 56 9.90 3.20 13.63
C SER A 56 9.35 1.77 13.64
N GLY A 57 8.27 1.49 12.91
CA GLY A 57 7.59 0.19 12.92
C GLY A 57 7.37 -0.39 11.52
N PRO A 58 6.94 -1.66 11.43
CA PRO A 58 6.57 -2.28 10.17
C PRO A 58 5.19 -1.78 9.70
N THR A 59 5.15 -0.56 9.18
CA THR A 59 3.88 0.08 8.76
C THR A 59 3.82 0.38 7.27
N LEU A 60 4.90 0.14 6.51
CA LEU A 60 4.89 0.31 5.06
C LEU A 60 4.12 -0.84 4.43
N ILE A 61 2.98 -0.54 3.80
CA ILE A 61 2.18 -1.52 3.07
C ILE A 61 2.78 -1.80 1.68
N ARG A 62 3.01 -3.08 1.39
CA ARG A 62 3.56 -3.60 0.13
C ARG A 62 2.43 -4.10 -0.77
N ILE A 63 1.90 -3.22 -1.61
CA ILE A 63 0.84 -3.55 -2.56
C ILE A 63 1.43 -4.40 -3.70
N GLY A 64 0.89 -5.60 -3.91
CA GLY A 64 1.26 -6.49 -5.02
C GLY A 64 2.59 -7.25 -4.88
N TYR A 65 3.31 -7.05 -3.77
CA TYR A 65 4.53 -7.84 -3.49
C TYR A 65 4.19 -9.33 -3.31
N ASP A 66 4.98 -10.21 -3.91
CA ASP A 66 4.74 -11.66 -3.98
C ASP A 66 3.36 -12.07 -4.55
N ASN A 67 2.75 -11.25 -5.40
CA ASN A 67 1.40 -11.49 -5.94
C ASN A 67 0.32 -11.64 -4.84
N LYS A 68 0.49 -10.97 -3.70
CA LYS A 68 -0.44 -11.04 -2.56
C LYS A 68 -1.31 -9.80 -2.44
N THR A 69 -2.57 -10.02 -2.07
CA THR A 69 -3.48 -9.00 -1.52
C THR A 69 -3.47 -9.05 0.00
N GLY A 70 -4.24 -8.17 0.67
CA GLY A 70 -4.34 -8.13 2.12
C GLY A 70 -3.20 -7.35 2.80
N THR A 71 -3.14 -7.43 4.12
CA THR A 71 -2.16 -6.68 4.94
C THR A 71 -0.78 -7.30 4.80
N ASN A 72 0.10 -6.60 4.06
CA ASN A 72 1.46 -7.03 3.80
C ASN A 72 2.45 -5.91 4.17
N VAL A 73 2.90 -5.89 5.42
CA VAL A 73 3.71 -4.79 5.96
C VAL A 73 5.21 -5.10 5.96
N ALA A 74 6.01 -4.04 5.88
CA ALA A 74 7.46 -4.06 6.07
C ALA A 74 7.92 -2.79 6.79
N PHE A 75 9.18 -2.78 7.24
CA PHE A 75 9.80 -1.58 7.79
C PHE A 75 10.03 -0.54 6.67
N PRO A 76 9.58 0.72 6.83
CA PRO A 76 9.87 1.79 5.88
C PRO A 76 11.36 1.96 5.63
N SER A 77 12.19 1.80 6.68
CA SER A 77 13.65 1.94 6.61
C SER A 77 14.32 1.04 5.57
N VAL A 78 13.74 -0.12 5.25
CA VAL A 78 14.28 -1.03 4.22
C VAL A 78 14.19 -0.40 2.82
N TYR A 79 13.12 0.34 2.54
CA TYR A 79 12.89 1.00 1.25
C TYR A 79 13.46 2.42 1.22
N ASP A 80 13.59 3.03 2.39
CA ASP A 80 14.02 4.41 2.58
C ASP A 80 15.52 4.56 2.86
N ALA A 81 16.28 3.46 2.93
CA ALA A 81 17.67 3.44 3.37
C ALA A 81 18.60 4.41 2.60
N THR A 82 18.31 4.65 1.32
CA THR A 82 19.10 5.55 0.47
C THR A 82 18.60 7.00 0.49
N CYS A 83 17.52 7.27 1.22
CA CYS A 83 16.98 8.61 1.40
C CYS A 83 17.63 9.25 2.63
N LEU A 84 18.13 10.49 2.50
CA LEU A 84 18.65 11.26 3.63
C LEU A 84 17.46 11.68 4.51
N LYS A 85 17.10 10.85 5.49
CA LYS A 85 15.99 11.12 6.40
C LYS A 85 16.51 11.49 7.79
N THR A 86 16.21 12.72 8.21
CA THR A 86 16.30 13.11 9.62
C THR A 86 14.90 12.96 10.20
N PHE A 87 14.62 11.83 10.84
CA PHE A 87 13.39 11.72 11.64
C PHE A 87 13.67 12.32 13.01
N ALA A 88 12.84 13.27 13.45
CA ALA A 88 12.85 13.69 14.84
C ALA A 88 12.37 12.50 15.68
N VAL A 89 13.29 11.88 16.42
CA VAL A 89 12.92 10.93 17.47
C VAL A 89 12.31 11.77 18.57
N ASP A 90 11.01 11.63 18.81
CA ASP A 90 10.40 12.21 20.00
C ASP A 90 10.95 11.42 21.20
N LEU A 91 11.61 12.13 22.12
CA LEU A 91 12.29 11.54 23.28
C LEU A 91 11.29 11.09 24.38
N ALA A 92 9.99 11.05 24.08
CA ALA A 92 8.96 10.60 25.00
C ALA A 92 8.97 9.08 25.27
N ASP A 93 9.69 8.29 24.45
CA ASP A 93 9.75 6.83 24.53
C ASP A 93 11.15 6.26 24.88
N ALA A 94 12.05 7.07 25.47
CA ALA A 94 13.37 6.63 25.95
C ALA A 94 13.42 6.40 27.46
#